data_AF-A0A3P7WWT5-F1
#
_entry.id   AF-A0A3P7WWT5-F1
#
_cell.length_a   1.000
_cell.length_b   1.000
_cell.length_c   1.000
_cell.angle_alpha   90.00
_cell.angle_beta   90.00
_cell.angle_gamma   90.00
#
_symmetry.space_group_name_H-M   'P 1'
#
loop_
_entity.id
_entity.type
_entity.pdbx_description
1 polymer ?
#
loop_
_entity_poly.entity_id
_entity_poly.type
_entity_poly.pdbx_seq_one_letter_code
_entity_poly.pdbx_strand_id
1 'polypeptide(L)'
;MKPVQRRVYIATDDPSVFDEAKSKYPSYIFYGNRGRANSASLFTRKNEDSIMGVVTDVFALSKTNYLVCTFSSQVCRLAYELMQSNHLELGDASQQFRSLDDIYYFGGQQASPYEVLISSKEHDLSPGDLVHYHGNHWNGYAKVEKLNTNRKVMAPAFKFSSRLLTAPMIGAHGNRSEFIIDYK
;
A
#
# COMPACT_ATOMS: atom_id res chain seq x y z
N MET A 1 -8.44 11.12 31.45
CA MET A 1 -8.43 11.37 29.99
C MET A 1 -9.80 11.03 29.43
N LYS A 2 -10.35 11.83 28.51
CA LYS A 2 -11.59 11.45 27.82
C LYS A 2 -11.31 10.23 26.92
N PRO A 3 -12.23 9.25 26.82
CA PRO A 3 -12.04 8.11 25.93
C PRO A 3 -11.86 8.59 24.48
N VAL A 4 -10.87 8.05 23.77
CA VAL A 4 -10.66 8.36 22.36
C VAL A 4 -11.81 7.75 21.56
N GLN A 5 -12.57 8.59 20.87
CA GLN A 5 -13.65 8.14 20.01
C GLN A 5 -13.08 7.54 18.72
N ARG A 6 -13.33 6.26 18.49
CA ARG A 6 -12.80 5.52 17.34
C ARG A 6 -13.71 5.70 16.13
N ARG A 7 -13.15 6.26 15.06
CA ARG A 7 -13.87 6.65 13.84
C ARG A 7 -13.28 5.92 12.65
N VAL A 8 -14.13 5.37 11.78
CA VAL A 8 -13.72 4.62 10.59
C VAL A 8 -14.49 5.16 9.39
N TYR A 9 -13.79 5.45 8.31
CA TYR A 9 -14.40 5.69 7.01
C TYR A 9 -14.41 4.39 6.21
N ILE A 10 -15.58 3.96 5.73
CA ILE A 10 -15.73 2.77 4.91
C ILE A 10 -16.00 3.21 3.47
N ALA A 11 -15.12 2.81 2.56
CA ALA A 11 -15.34 2.81 1.12
C ALA A 11 -15.45 1.36 0.65
N THR A 12 -16.56 1.00 0.03
CA THR A 12 -16.87 -0.38 -0.37
C THR A 12 -17.87 -0.36 -1.53
N ASP A 13 -17.84 -1.40 -2.35
CA ASP A 13 -18.87 -1.72 -3.34
C ASP A 13 -19.99 -2.61 -2.79
N ASP A 14 -19.90 -3.03 -1.52
CA ASP A 14 -20.93 -3.78 -0.80
C ASP A 14 -21.65 -2.89 0.24
N PRO A 15 -22.89 -2.46 -0.03
CA PRO A 15 -23.65 -1.61 0.89
C PRO A 15 -24.04 -2.30 2.21
N SER A 16 -24.03 -3.64 2.28
CA SER A 16 -24.44 -4.39 3.47
C SER A 16 -23.44 -4.26 4.63
N VAL A 17 -22.18 -3.99 4.31
CA VAL A 17 -21.07 -3.81 5.25
C VAL A 17 -21.36 -2.70 6.27
N PHE A 18 -22.12 -1.66 5.91
CA PHE A 18 -22.43 -0.57 6.84
C PHE A 18 -23.30 -1.03 8.03
N ASP A 19 -24.28 -1.90 7.79
CA ASP A 19 -25.15 -2.42 8.85
C ASP A 19 -24.40 -3.45 9.69
N GLU A 20 -23.63 -4.32 9.02
CA GLU A 20 -22.79 -5.32 9.68
C GLU A 20 -21.76 -4.65 10.62
N ALA A 21 -21.04 -3.63 10.14
CA ALA A 21 -20.01 -2.96 10.90
C ALA A 21 -20.58 -2.28 12.15
N LYS A 22 -21.72 -1.59 12.03
CA LYS A 22 -22.42 -0.96 13.16
C LYS A 22 -22.90 -2.00 14.18
N SER A 23 -23.39 -3.15 13.71
CA SER A 23 -23.86 -4.23 14.57
C SER A 23 -22.72 -4.92 15.32
N LYS A 24 -21.63 -5.28 14.63
CA LYS A 24 -20.51 -6.02 15.21
C LYS A 24 -19.57 -5.15 16.04
N TYR A 25 -19.48 -3.85 15.75
CA TYR A 25 -18.52 -2.94 16.38
C TYR A 25 -19.21 -1.67 16.93
N PRO A 26 -20.13 -1.79 17.91
CA PRO A 26 -20.95 -0.66 18.37
C PRO A 26 -20.14 0.44 19.08
N SER A 27 -18.90 0.17 19.50
CA SER A 27 -18.00 1.17 20.09
C SER A 27 -17.32 2.09 19.08
N TYR A 28 -17.52 1.86 17.78
CA TYR A 28 -16.94 2.64 16.68
C TYR A 28 -18.00 3.50 16.01
N ILE A 29 -17.58 4.63 15.46
CA ILE A 29 -18.41 5.45 14.57
C ILE A 29 -17.96 5.20 13.13
N PHE A 30 -18.90 4.79 12.30
CA PHE A 30 -18.68 4.52 10.88
C PHE A 30 -19.21 5.66 10.01
N TYR A 31 -18.31 6.20 9.19
CA TYR A 31 -18.60 7.13 8.11
C TYR A 31 -18.51 6.42 6.76
N GLY A 32 -19.17 6.98 5.77
CA GLY A 32 -19.22 6.47 4.40
C GLY A 32 -20.61 6.70 3.82
N ASN A 33 -20.83 6.29 2.58
CA ASN A 33 -22.10 6.54 1.91
C ASN A 33 -22.61 5.25 1.27
N ARG A 34 -23.71 4.74 1.83
CA ARG A 34 -24.38 3.53 1.33
C ARG A 34 -24.88 3.69 -0.11
N GLY A 35 -25.35 4.88 -0.49
CA GLY A 35 -25.75 5.18 -1.86
C GLY A 35 -24.58 5.08 -2.84
N ARG A 36 -23.38 5.53 -2.43
CA ARG A 36 -22.17 5.38 -3.24
C ARG A 36 -21.72 3.93 -3.36
N ALA A 37 -21.83 3.15 -2.28
CA ALA A 37 -21.55 1.71 -2.33
C ALA A 37 -22.47 0.98 -3.32
N ASN A 38 -23.76 1.30 -3.34
CA ASN A 38 -24.70 0.77 -4.34
C ASN A 38 -24.25 1.12 -5.78
N SER A 39 -23.88 2.37 -6.02
CA SER A 39 -23.47 2.83 -7.37
C SER A 39 -22.13 2.28 -7.85
N ALA A 40 -21.26 1.86 -6.92
CA ALA A 40 -19.96 1.28 -7.22
C ALA A 40 -20.03 -0.21 -7.63
N SER A 41 -21.19 -0.85 -7.45
CA SER A 41 -21.42 -2.24 -7.88
C SER A 41 -21.22 -2.39 -9.40
N LEU A 42 -20.82 -3.60 -9.83
CA LEU A 42 -20.48 -3.91 -11.22
C LEU A 42 -21.56 -3.49 -12.25
N PHE A 43 -22.81 -3.39 -11.82
CA PHE A 43 -23.95 -3.09 -12.67
C PHE A 43 -24.14 -1.60 -13.01
N THR A 44 -23.55 -0.67 -12.23
CA THR A 44 -23.82 0.79 -12.35
C THR A 44 -22.56 1.65 -12.53
N ARG A 45 -21.38 1.02 -12.59
CA ARG A 45 -20.04 1.67 -12.51
C ARG A 45 -19.71 2.67 -13.63
N LYS A 46 -20.53 2.83 -14.67
CA LYS A 46 -20.21 3.65 -15.88
C LYS A 46 -20.92 5.00 -15.96
N ASN A 47 -21.68 5.40 -14.94
CA ASN A 47 -22.37 6.70 -14.92
C ASN A 47 -21.51 7.78 -14.24
N GLU A 48 -21.69 9.05 -14.62
CA GLU A 48 -20.92 10.20 -14.07
C GLU A 48 -20.96 10.25 -12.53
N ASP A 49 -22.12 9.95 -11.93
CA ASP A 49 -22.29 9.87 -10.47
C ASP A 49 -21.39 8.81 -9.82
N SER A 50 -21.11 7.70 -10.52
CA SER A 50 -20.22 6.64 -10.02
C SER A 50 -18.75 7.09 -10.00
N ILE A 51 -18.34 7.95 -10.94
CA ILE A 51 -16.97 8.49 -10.97
C ILE A 51 -16.78 9.43 -9.78
N MET A 52 -17.73 10.36 -9.58
CA MET A 52 -17.67 11.29 -8.45
C MET A 52 -17.71 10.55 -7.10
N GLY A 53 -18.46 9.45 -7.04
CA GLY A 53 -18.50 8.57 -5.88
C GLY A 53 -17.13 8.01 -5.50
N VAL A 54 -16.44 7.39 -6.47
CA VAL A 54 -15.10 6.81 -6.27
C VAL A 54 -14.05 7.89 -5.97
N VAL A 55 -14.09 9.02 -6.66
CA VAL A 55 -13.17 10.15 -6.37
C VAL A 55 -13.34 10.63 -4.93
N THR A 56 -14.59 10.76 -4.47
CA THR A 56 -14.88 11.18 -3.10
C THR A 56 -14.42 10.13 -2.08
N ASP A 57 -14.57 8.83 -2.38
CA ASP A 57 -14.07 7.75 -1.51
C ASP A 57 -12.54 7.76 -1.44
N VAL A 58 -11.85 7.84 -2.58
CA VAL A 58 -10.38 7.92 -2.64
C VAL A 58 -9.86 9.12 -1.85
N PHE A 59 -10.47 10.29 -2.03
CA PHE A 59 -10.08 11.51 -1.31
C PHE A 59 -10.32 11.38 0.20
N ALA A 60 -11.44 10.82 0.62
CA ALA A 60 -11.71 10.62 2.03
C ALA A 60 -10.77 9.58 2.66
N LEU A 61 -10.46 8.49 1.95
CA LEU A 61 -9.50 7.48 2.39
C LEU A 61 -8.09 8.07 2.55
N SER A 62 -7.65 8.92 1.60
CA SER A 62 -6.31 9.54 1.64
C SER A 62 -6.15 10.54 2.79
N LYS A 63 -7.26 11.01 3.37
CA LYS A 63 -7.30 11.91 4.54
C LYS A 63 -7.46 11.18 5.88
N THR A 64 -7.46 9.86 5.89
CA THR A 64 -7.45 9.08 7.14
C THR A 64 -6.07 9.10 7.80
N ASN A 65 -6.02 8.86 9.12
CA ASN A 65 -4.75 8.75 9.85
C ASN A 65 -4.04 7.40 9.64
N TYR A 66 -4.77 6.39 9.14
CA TYR A 66 -4.27 5.05 8.90
C TYR A 66 -5.19 4.32 7.93
N LEU A 67 -4.62 3.68 6.92
CA LEU A 67 -5.38 3.00 5.86
C LEU A 67 -5.35 1.47 6.06
N VAL A 68 -6.50 0.81 6.11
CA VAL A 68 -6.59 -0.66 6.14
C VAL A 68 -7.35 -1.14 4.91
N CYS A 69 -6.73 -1.95 4.07
CA CYS A 69 -7.32 -2.35 2.79
C CYS A 69 -6.62 -3.57 2.16
N THR A 70 -6.97 -3.89 0.91
CA THR A 70 -6.17 -4.73 0.02
C THR A 70 -5.40 -3.88 -0.99
N PHE A 71 -4.08 -4.04 -1.05
CA PHE A 71 -3.26 -3.36 -2.06
C PHE A 71 -3.32 -4.02 -3.42
N SER A 72 -4.02 -5.15 -3.61
CA SER A 72 -4.45 -5.59 -4.94
C SER A 72 -5.44 -4.61 -5.59
N SER A 73 -6.18 -3.81 -4.79
CA SER A 73 -7.10 -2.78 -5.26
C SER A 73 -6.40 -1.47 -5.64
N GLN A 74 -6.57 -1.04 -6.89
CA GLN A 74 -6.09 0.24 -7.39
C GLN A 74 -6.68 1.45 -6.63
N VAL A 75 -7.94 1.33 -6.17
CA VAL A 75 -8.58 2.39 -5.36
C VAL A 75 -7.81 2.60 -4.05
N CYS A 76 -7.36 1.51 -3.41
CA CYS A 76 -6.59 1.65 -2.19
C CYS A 76 -5.19 2.22 -2.45
N ARG A 77 -4.49 1.73 -3.48
CA ARG A 77 -3.15 2.25 -3.82
C ARG A 77 -3.20 3.74 -4.16
N LEU A 78 -4.20 4.18 -4.92
CA LEU A 78 -4.37 5.61 -5.23
C LEU A 78 -4.64 6.46 -3.97
N ALA A 79 -5.47 5.96 -3.04
CA ALA A 79 -5.69 6.65 -1.76
C ALA A 79 -4.39 6.72 -0.93
N TYR A 80 -3.61 5.63 -0.89
CA TYR A 80 -2.31 5.58 -0.23
C TYR A 80 -1.29 6.54 -0.86
N GLU A 81 -1.23 6.62 -2.19
CA GLU A 81 -0.35 7.55 -2.93
C GLU A 81 -0.72 9.01 -2.61
N LEU A 82 -2.01 9.35 -2.64
CA LEU A 82 -2.48 10.68 -2.27
C LEU A 82 -2.21 11.01 -0.80
N MET A 83 -2.28 10.02 0.11
CA MET A 83 -1.95 10.20 1.52
C MET A 83 -0.52 10.72 1.71
N GLN A 84 0.44 10.30 0.86
CA GLN A 84 1.83 10.77 0.93
C GLN A 84 1.97 12.26 0.61
N SER A 85 1.05 12.84 -0.18
CA SER A 85 1.05 14.27 -0.46
C SER A 85 0.67 15.12 0.76
N ASN A 86 0.03 14.53 1.78
CA ASN A 86 -0.46 15.21 2.97
C ASN A 86 0.62 15.38 4.06
N HIS A 87 1.86 15.61 3.64
CA HIS A 87 3.05 15.69 4.50
C HIS A 87 2.96 16.76 5.61
N LEU A 88 2.17 17.82 5.41
CA LEU A 88 1.96 18.84 6.44
C LEU A 88 1.18 18.32 7.66
N GLU A 89 0.24 17.39 7.46
CA GLU A 89 -0.58 16.84 8.54
C GLU A 89 -0.05 15.49 9.05
N LEU A 90 0.50 14.66 8.14
CA LEU A 90 0.87 13.27 8.42
C LEU A 90 2.38 13.02 8.50
N GLY A 91 3.21 13.97 8.07
CA GLY A 91 4.66 13.75 7.93
C GLY A 91 4.97 12.68 6.89
N ASP A 92 5.85 11.74 7.22
CA ASP A 92 6.07 10.52 6.44
C ASP A 92 4.96 9.50 6.72
N ALA A 93 4.04 9.36 5.77
CA ALA A 93 2.90 8.44 5.84
C ALA A 93 3.19 7.07 5.22
N SER A 94 4.44 6.74 4.90
CA SER A 94 4.81 5.49 4.23
C SER A 94 4.50 4.24 5.05
N GLN A 95 4.39 4.37 6.38
CA GLN A 95 4.02 3.26 7.30
C GLN A 95 2.57 3.37 7.82
N GLN A 96 1.78 4.35 7.35
CA GLN A 96 0.41 4.59 7.82
C GLN A 96 -0.62 3.72 7.08
N PHE A 97 -0.28 2.45 6.85
CA PHE A 97 -1.18 1.51 6.20
C PHE A 97 -1.02 0.08 6.73
N ARG A 98 -2.07 -0.72 6.50
CA ARG A 98 -2.07 -2.17 6.60
C ARG A 98 -2.78 -2.76 5.39
N SER A 99 -2.01 -3.39 4.51
CA SER A 99 -2.57 -4.24 3.46
C SER A 99 -2.90 -5.63 4.01
N LEU A 100 -3.98 -6.22 3.52
CA LEU A 100 -4.39 -7.58 3.85
C LEU A 100 -3.82 -8.63 2.86
N ASP A 101 -3.25 -8.18 1.75
CA ASP A 101 -2.70 -9.03 0.70
C ASP A 101 -1.32 -8.53 0.23
N ASP A 102 -1.27 -7.75 -0.84
CA ASP A 102 -0.02 -7.36 -1.51
C ASP A 102 0.75 -6.30 -0.71
N ILE A 103 2.06 -6.23 -0.96
CA ILE A 103 2.83 -5.01 -0.68
C ILE A 103 2.47 -3.93 -1.69
N TYR A 104 2.88 -2.68 -1.46
CA TYR A 104 2.67 -1.62 -2.45
C TYR A 104 3.38 -1.97 -3.77
N TYR A 105 2.69 -1.74 -4.89
CA TYR A 105 3.24 -1.87 -6.24
C TYR A 105 2.53 -0.93 -7.22
N PHE A 106 3.24 -0.57 -8.28
CA PHE A 106 2.71 0.17 -9.42
C PHE A 106 2.64 -0.76 -10.65
N GLY A 107 1.49 -0.78 -11.32
CA GLY A 107 1.28 -1.63 -12.49
C GLY A 107 2.23 -1.25 -13.64
N GLY A 108 3.06 -2.19 -14.08
CA GLY A 108 4.09 -1.93 -15.10
C GLY A 108 5.40 -1.35 -14.55
N GLN A 109 5.61 -1.35 -13.23
CA GLN A 109 6.89 -0.97 -12.64
C GLN A 109 8.05 -1.84 -13.14
N GLN A 110 9.25 -1.26 -13.19
CA GLN A 110 10.47 -2.02 -13.39
C GLN A 110 10.73 -2.97 -12.21
N ALA A 111 11.49 -4.04 -12.46
CA ALA A 111 11.94 -4.92 -11.40
C ALA A 111 12.77 -4.12 -10.38
N SER A 112 12.29 -4.06 -9.14
CA SER A 112 13.00 -3.46 -8.02
C SER A 112 13.40 -4.57 -7.04
N PRO A 113 14.56 -5.22 -7.26
CA PRO A 113 14.98 -6.32 -6.42
C PRO A 113 15.31 -5.83 -5.01
N TYR A 114 14.97 -6.64 -4.03
CA TYR A 114 15.39 -6.45 -2.65
C TYR A 114 16.80 -7.05 -2.48
N GLU A 115 17.53 -6.53 -1.50
CA GLU A 115 18.84 -7.06 -1.12
C GLU A 115 18.71 -7.90 0.15
N VAL A 116 19.43 -9.02 0.21
CA VAL A 116 19.60 -9.81 1.42
C VAL A 116 20.55 -9.07 2.36
N LEU A 117 20.11 -8.79 3.58
CA LEU A 117 20.93 -8.22 4.65
C LEU A 117 21.53 -9.29 5.58
N ILE A 118 20.77 -10.37 5.82
CA ILE A 118 21.12 -11.41 6.79
C ILE A 118 21.12 -12.76 6.08
N SER A 119 22.20 -13.52 6.25
CA SER A 119 22.35 -14.83 5.62
C SER A 119 21.25 -15.83 6.01
N SER A 120 20.97 -16.77 5.11
CA SER A 120 20.09 -17.90 5.33
C SER A 120 20.65 -19.14 4.64
N LYS A 121 21.45 -19.94 5.37
CA LYS A 121 22.06 -21.17 4.83
C LYS A 121 21.03 -22.15 4.29
N GLU A 122 19.89 -22.28 4.97
CA GLU A 122 18.77 -23.14 4.54
C GLU A 122 18.22 -22.78 3.14
N HIS A 123 18.28 -21.50 2.78
CA HIS A 123 17.71 -20.98 1.54
C HIS A 123 18.78 -20.57 0.52
N ASP A 124 20.06 -20.82 0.80
CA ASP A 124 21.19 -20.40 -0.03
C ASP A 124 21.19 -18.88 -0.34
N LEU A 125 20.92 -18.08 0.71
CA LEU A 125 20.91 -16.62 0.65
C LEU A 125 22.09 -16.05 1.45
N SER A 126 22.91 -15.22 0.81
CA SER A 126 24.03 -14.50 1.41
C SER A 126 23.81 -12.99 1.36
N PRO A 127 24.33 -12.21 2.31
CA PRO A 127 24.25 -10.74 2.25
C PRO A 127 24.76 -10.21 0.91
N GLY A 128 24.04 -9.26 0.31
CA GLY A 128 24.31 -8.73 -1.02
C GLY A 128 23.63 -9.49 -2.17
N ASP A 129 23.09 -10.70 -1.93
CA ASP A 129 22.27 -11.38 -2.92
C ASP A 129 21.02 -10.55 -3.23
N LEU A 130 20.63 -10.54 -4.50
CA LEU A 130 19.42 -9.88 -4.98
C LEU A 130 18.28 -10.86 -5.10
N VAL A 131 17.08 -10.43 -4.69
CA VAL A 131 15.86 -11.25 -4.75
C VAL A 131 14.69 -10.47 -5.35
N HIS A 132 13.86 -11.14 -6.14
CA HIS A 132 12.49 -10.68 -6.39
C HIS A 132 11.66 -10.90 -5.13
N TYR A 133 11.12 -9.83 -4.57
CA TYR A 133 10.25 -9.86 -3.40
C TYR A 133 8.79 -9.98 -3.84
N HIS A 134 8.27 -11.20 -3.88
CA HIS A 134 6.92 -11.49 -4.41
C HIS A 134 5.80 -11.00 -3.48
N GLY A 135 6.07 -10.88 -2.18
CA GLY A 135 5.10 -10.38 -1.22
C GLY A 135 5.46 -10.68 0.23
N ASN A 136 4.86 -9.89 1.12
CA ASN A 136 4.93 -10.09 2.56
C ASN A 136 3.67 -10.85 3.00
N HIS A 137 3.83 -11.93 3.75
CA HIS A 137 2.69 -12.72 4.24
C HIS A 137 2.12 -12.18 5.55
N TRP A 138 2.66 -11.05 6.02
CA TRP A 138 2.20 -10.32 7.19
C TRP A 138 2.22 -11.12 8.51
N ASN A 139 3.02 -12.20 8.54
CA ASN A 139 3.22 -13.13 9.64
C ASN A 139 4.71 -13.27 10.03
N GLY A 140 5.54 -12.30 9.62
CA GLY A 140 6.98 -12.31 9.82
C GLY A 140 7.78 -12.95 8.67
N TYR A 141 7.12 -13.58 7.70
CA TYR A 141 7.75 -14.20 6.53
C TYR A 141 7.38 -13.50 5.22
N ALA A 142 8.27 -13.61 4.24
CA ALA A 142 8.10 -13.11 2.89
C ALA A 142 8.37 -14.23 1.87
N LYS A 143 7.69 -14.14 0.73
CA LYS A 143 7.98 -14.98 -0.42
C LYS A 143 8.99 -14.27 -1.30
N VAL A 144 10.17 -14.87 -1.47
CA VAL A 144 11.26 -14.28 -2.25
C VAL A 144 11.81 -15.27 -3.26
N GLU A 145 12.47 -14.77 -4.28
CA GLU A 145 13.12 -15.56 -5.31
C GLU A 145 14.50 -14.98 -5.62
N LYS A 146 15.57 -15.73 -5.36
CA LYS A 146 16.92 -15.30 -5.69
C LYS A 146 17.06 -15.15 -7.20
N LEU A 147 17.58 -14.01 -7.64
CA LEU A 147 17.76 -13.72 -9.07
C LEU A 147 18.54 -14.87 -9.74
N ASN A 148 18.13 -15.21 -10.96
CA ASN A 148 18.77 -16.21 -11.82
C ASN A 148 18.74 -17.67 -11.31
N THR A 149 17.99 -17.98 -10.25
CA THR A 149 17.92 -19.35 -9.70
C THR A 149 16.56 -20.02 -9.88
N ASN A 150 15.52 -19.28 -10.30
CA ASN A 150 14.11 -19.71 -10.40
C ASN A 150 13.55 -20.36 -9.12
N ARG A 151 14.24 -20.21 -7.98
CA ARG A 151 13.89 -20.86 -6.72
C ARG A 151 13.17 -19.89 -5.80
N LYS A 152 11.88 -20.12 -5.61
CA LYS A 152 11.04 -19.38 -4.67
C LYS A 152 11.12 -20.02 -3.29
N VAL A 153 11.37 -19.22 -2.26
CA VAL A 153 11.45 -19.65 -0.87
C VAL A 153 10.62 -18.74 0.02
N MET A 154 10.16 -19.29 1.15
CA MET A 154 9.61 -18.51 2.26
C MET A 154 10.73 -18.25 3.26
N ALA A 155 11.01 -17.00 3.57
CA ALA A 155 12.09 -16.62 4.48
C ALA A 155 11.65 -15.47 5.41
N PRO A 156 12.25 -15.30 6.60
CA PRO A 156 11.90 -14.21 7.50
C PRO A 156 12.06 -12.83 6.82
N ALA A 157 11.01 -12.02 6.85
CA ALA A 157 10.92 -10.78 6.07
C ALA A 157 11.98 -9.74 6.45
N PHE A 158 12.39 -9.70 7.72
CA PHE A 158 13.40 -8.77 8.23
C PHE A 158 14.81 -9.00 7.67
N LYS A 159 15.05 -10.12 6.96
CA LYS A 159 16.34 -10.41 6.32
C LYS A 159 16.57 -9.64 5.03
N PHE A 160 15.57 -8.92 4.53
CA PHE A 160 15.60 -8.25 3.22
C PHE A 160 15.36 -6.76 3.39
N SER A 161 16.01 -5.96 2.54
CA SER A 161 15.76 -4.52 2.43
C SER A 161 15.43 -4.12 1.00
N SER A 162 14.51 -3.18 0.85
CA SER A 162 14.24 -2.55 -0.43
C SER A 162 15.48 -1.80 -0.89
N ARG A 163 15.81 -1.91 -2.18
CA ARG A 163 16.86 -1.09 -2.80
C ARG A 163 16.24 0.19 -3.36
N LEU A 164 16.91 1.30 -3.15
CA LEU A 164 16.57 2.55 -3.81
C LEU A 164 17.21 2.56 -5.19
N LEU A 165 16.39 2.54 -6.23
CA LEU A 165 16.83 2.68 -7.62
C LEU A 165 16.80 4.14 -8.02
N THR A 166 17.86 4.61 -8.67
CA THR A 166 17.96 5.98 -9.19
C THR A 166 17.91 5.95 -10.72
N ALA A 167 17.25 6.95 -11.29
CA ALA A 167 17.21 7.16 -12.72
C ALA A 167 17.51 8.65 -13.01
N PRO A 168 18.34 8.96 -14.02
CA PRO A 168 18.62 10.34 -14.38
C PRO A 168 17.35 10.99 -14.95
N MET A 169 16.87 12.05 -14.29
CA MET A 169 15.78 12.88 -14.79
C MET A 169 16.31 14.26 -15.18
N ILE A 170 15.71 14.87 -16.20
CA ILE A 170 16.04 16.25 -16.59
C ILE A 170 15.36 17.17 -15.57
N GLY A 171 16.14 17.96 -14.84
CA GLY A 171 15.59 18.94 -13.90
C GLY A 171 14.82 20.05 -14.62
N ALA A 172 14.00 20.80 -13.87
CA ALA A 172 13.16 21.89 -14.41
C ALA A 172 13.94 22.97 -15.19
N HIS A 173 15.26 23.05 -15.02
CA HIS A 173 16.16 23.99 -15.70
C HIS A 173 17.08 23.36 -16.75
N GLY A 174 16.77 22.14 -17.22
CA GLY A 174 17.51 21.46 -18.30
C GLY A 174 18.86 20.84 -17.88
N ASN A 175 19.34 21.09 -16.66
CA ASN A 175 20.51 20.42 -16.12
C ASN A 175 20.13 18.99 -15.68
N ARG A 176 20.97 18.01 -16.04
CA ARG A 176 20.88 16.67 -15.45
C ARG A 176 21.26 16.77 -13.98
N SER A 177 20.37 16.34 -13.10
CA SER A 177 20.68 16.19 -11.69
C SER A 177 21.44 14.87 -11.49
N GLU A 178 22.75 14.97 -11.25
CA GLU A 178 23.54 13.87 -10.70
C GLU A 178 23.31 13.82 -9.19
N PHE A 179 22.34 13.02 -8.76
CA PHE A 179 22.17 12.72 -7.34
C PHE A 179 23.03 11.52 -6.96
N ILE A 180 24.10 11.77 -6.20
CA ILE A 180 24.86 10.72 -5.49
C ILE A 180 24.22 10.58 -4.11
N ILE A 181 23.63 9.43 -3.84
CA ILE A 181 23.16 9.08 -2.50
C ILE A 181 24.36 8.47 -1.77
N ASP A 182 24.90 9.21 -0.81
CA ASP A 182 26.03 8.75 0.02
C ASP A 182 25.47 7.76 1.06
N TYR A 183 25.67 6.46 0.82
CA TYR A 183 25.36 5.41 1.77
C TYR A 183 26.51 5.35 2.80
N LYS A 184 26.45 6.21 3.81
CA LYS A 184 27.24 6.04 5.04
C LYS A 184 26.52 5.16 6.05
#